data_AF-A0A2V9VES3-F1
#
_entry.id   AF-A0A2V9VES3-F1
#
_cell.length_a   1.000
_cell.length_b   1.000
_cell.length_c   1.000
_cell.angle_alpha   90.00
_cell.angle_beta   90.00
_cell.angle_gamma   90.00
#
_symmetry.space_group_name_H-M   'P 1'
#
loop_
_entity.id
_entity.type
_entity.pdbx_description
1 polymer ?
#
loop_
_entity_poly.entity_id
_entity_poly.type
_entity_poly.pdbx_seq_one_letter_code
_entity_poly.pdbx_strand_id
1 'polypeptide(L)'
;SARQFAEWVKEDDRFELAAPVPLNLVCFRLKAGDAANQSLMERLNRSGDLYLTHTKLNDRFTLRLSVGQTNTQHRHVERAWKRIQEEAGR
;
A
#
# COMPACT_ATOMS: atom_id res chain seq x y z
N SER A 1 6.13 9.98 -5.31
CA SER A 1 7.35 9.44 -4.63
C SER A 1 6.94 8.64 -3.40
N ALA A 2 7.85 7.97 -2.68
CA ALA A 2 7.50 7.23 -1.46
C ALA A 2 6.85 8.12 -0.39
N ARG A 3 7.41 9.32 -0.18
CA ARG A 3 6.86 10.33 0.75
C ARG A 3 5.45 10.76 0.35
N GLN A 4 5.24 11.06 -0.93
CA GLN A 4 3.91 11.47 -1.40
C GLN A 4 2.87 10.35 -1.28
N PHE A 5 3.25 9.11 -1.58
CA PHE A 5 2.37 7.96 -1.33
C PHE A 5 2.03 7.84 0.16
N ALA A 6 3.00 8.06 1.05
CA ALA A 6 2.76 8.05 2.48
C ALA A 6 1.82 9.17 2.94
N GLU A 7 1.88 10.37 2.34
CA GLU A 7 0.92 11.44 2.62
C GLU A 7 -0.49 11.06 2.16
N TRP A 8 -0.66 10.53 0.95
CA TRP A 8 -1.97 10.05 0.50
C TRP A 8 -2.57 8.95 1.39
N VAL A 9 -1.72 8.05 1.90
CA VAL A 9 -2.14 7.03 2.87
C VAL A 9 -2.63 7.67 4.17
N LYS A 10 -2.00 8.76 4.63
CA LYS A 10 -2.44 9.48 5.84
C LYS A 10 -3.74 10.26 5.62
N GLU A 11 -3.95 10.78 4.41
CA GLU A 11 -5.14 11.54 4.03
C GLU A 11 -6.39 10.67 3.85
N ASP A 12 -6.24 9.36 3.59
CA ASP A 12 -7.36 8.43 3.46
C ASP A 12 -7.65 7.73 4.80
N ASP A 13 -8.77 8.10 5.43
CA ASP A 13 -9.16 7.64 6.76
C ASP A 13 -9.29 6.11 6.90
N ARG A 14 -9.43 5.38 5.79
CA ARG A 14 -9.50 3.90 5.79
C ARG A 14 -8.16 3.26 6.10
N PHE A 15 -7.06 3.99 5.90
CA PHE A 15 -5.69 3.47 6.01
C PHE A 15 -4.93 4.08 7.18
N GLU A 16 -3.85 3.40 7.57
CA GLU A 16 -2.83 3.90 8.49
C GLU A 16 -1.43 3.49 8.03
N LEU A 17 -0.43 4.31 8.35
CA LEU A 17 0.98 3.94 8.20
C LEU A 17 1.39 3.02 9.36
N ALA A 18 2.02 1.90 9.03
CA ALA A 18 2.41 0.89 10.00
C ALA A 18 3.86 1.07 10.51
N ALA A 19 4.65 1.92 9.86
CA ALA A 19 6.01 2.26 10.25
C ALA A 19 6.41 3.64 9.70
N PRO A 20 7.45 4.30 10.27
CA PRO A 20 8.10 5.45 9.63
C PRO A 20 8.55 5.12 8.20
N VAL A 21 8.70 6.13 7.34
CA VAL A 21 9.03 5.97 5.91
C VAL A 21 10.48 6.41 5.66
N PRO A 22 11.49 5.56 5.91
CA PRO A 22 12.89 5.98 5.88
C PRO A 22 13.42 6.19 4.45
N LEU A 23 12.92 5.49 3.43
CA LEU A 23 13.51 5.49 2.08
C LEU A 23 12.45 5.34 0.97
N ASN A 24 12.40 4.16 0.34
CA ASN A 24 11.57 3.82 -0.81
C ASN A 24 10.39 2.91 -0.45
N LEU A 25 10.43 2.29 0.73
CA LEU A 25 9.42 1.36 1.20
C LEU A 25 8.38 2.09 2.05
N VAL A 26 7.11 1.91 1.72
CA VAL A 26 5.99 2.37 2.54
C VAL A 26 5.24 1.16 3.09
N CYS A 27 5.14 1.12 4.42
CA CYS A 27 4.38 0.11 5.16
C CYS A 27 3.04 0.73 5.57
N PHE A 28 1.94 0.16 5.09
CA PHE A 28 0.60 0.68 5.32
C PHE A 28 -0.40 -0.45 5.45
N ARG A 29 -1.62 -0.11 5.86
CA ARG A 29 -2.70 -1.08 6.03
C ARG A 29 -4.06 -0.42 6.12
N LEU A 30 -5.11 -1.19 5.84
CA LEU A 30 -6.48 -0.87 6.23
C LEU A 30 -6.63 -0.98 7.76
N LYS A 31 -7.36 -0.03 8.35
CA LYS A 31 -7.79 -0.07 9.75
C LYS A 31 -8.82 -1.18 10.02
N ALA A 32 -9.48 -1.68 8.97
CA ALA A 32 -10.50 -2.73 9.03
C ALA A 32 -9.99 -4.14 9.45
N GLY A 33 -8.69 -4.30 9.72
CA GLY A 33 -8.12 -5.53 10.28
C GLY A 33 -7.40 -6.43 9.26
N ASP A 34 -6.80 -7.51 9.75
CA ASP A 34 -5.83 -8.33 8.99
C ASP A 34 -6.48 -9.06 7.80
N ALA A 35 -7.68 -9.61 7.98
CA ALA A 35 -8.42 -10.29 6.89
C ALA A 35 -8.68 -9.34 5.71
N ALA A 36 -9.10 -8.10 5.99
CA ALA A 36 -9.33 -7.08 4.96
C ALA A 36 -8.04 -6.74 4.20
N ASN A 37 -6.91 -6.64 4.91
CA ASN A 37 -5.60 -6.38 4.29
C ASN A 37 -5.14 -7.55 3.42
N GLN A 38 -5.32 -8.79 3.87
CA GLN A 38 -4.98 -9.98 3.08
C GLN A 38 -5.81 -10.03 1.81
N SER A 39 -7.14 -9.87 1.91
CA SER A 39 -8.01 -9.87 0.73
C SER A 39 -7.69 -8.73 -0.23
N LEU A 40 -7.36 -7.53 0.27
CA LEU A 40 -6.94 -6.40 -0.55
C LEU A 40 -5.66 -6.74 -1.33
N MET A 41 -4.64 -7.30 -0.67
CA MET A 41 -3.39 -7.71 -1.32
C MET A 41 -3.63 -8.76 -2.40
N GLU A 42 -4.46 -9.77 -2.11
CA GLU A 42 -4.77 -10.84 -3.06
C GLU A 42 -5.47 -10.31 -4.30
N ARG A 43 -6.42 -9.37 -4.16
CA ARG A 43 -7.10 -8.73 -5.31
C ARG A 43 -6.13 -7.91 -6.15
N LEU A 44 -5.29 -7.10 -5.51
CA LEU A 44 -4.31 -6.26 -6.21
C LEU A 44 -3.27 -7.10 -6.95
N ASN A 45 -2.70 -8.11 -6.30
CA ASN A 45 -1.69 -8.97 -6.92
C ASN A 45 -2.27 -9.84 -8.04
N ARG A 46 -3.55 -10.22 -7.96
CA ARG A 46 -4.23 -11.00 -9.02
C ARG A 46 -4.43 -10.19 -10.31
N SER A 47 -4.57 -8.87 -10.23
CA SER A 47 -4.74 -8.04 -11.44
C SER A 47 -3.47 -7.94 -12.27
N GLY A 48 -2.30 -8.14 -11.66
CA GLY A 48 -0.99 -8.04 -12.32
C GLY A 48 -0.51 -6.60 -12.55
N ASP A 49 -1.35 -5.59 -12.32
CA ASP A 49 -1.01 -4.17 -12.51
C ASP A 49 -0.13 -3.61 -11.38
N LEU A 50 -0.23 -4.23 -10.20
CA LEU A 50 0.47 -3.84 -8.99
C LEU A 50 0.89 -5.10 -8.23
N TYR A 51 2.12 -5.11 -7.75
CA TYR A 51 2.61 -6.17 -6.86
C TYR A 51 2.93 -5.60 -5.49
N LEU A 52 2.20 -6.06 -4.48
CA LEU A 52 2.43 -5.78 -3.08
C LEU A 52 3.02 -7.01 -2.39
N THR A 53 3.90 -6.76 -1.44
CA THR A 53 4.35 -7.76 -0.47
C THR A 53 3.71 -7.48 0.88
N HIS A 54 3.85 -8.40 1.83
CA HIS A 54 3.40 -8.18 3.21
C HIS A 54 4.51 -8.49 4.21
N THR A 55 4.27 -8.06 5.45
CA THR A 55 5.01 -8.46 6.64
C THR A 55 4.06 -8.45 7.83
N LYS A 56 4.48 -9.02 8.96
CA LYS A 56 3.82 -8.79 10.25
C LYS A 56 4.63 -7.78 11.06
N LEU A 57 3.99 -6.70 11.48
CA LEU A 57 4.54 -5.74 12.43
C LEU A 57 3.64 -5.74 13.66
N ASN A 58 4.22 -5.96 14.84
CA ASN A 58 3.48 -6.11 16.10
C ASN A 58 2.32 -7.13 15.97
N ASP A 59 2.61 -8.29 15.36
CA ASP A 59 1.66 -9.36 15.04
C ASP A 59 0.52 -9.02 14.08
N ARG A 60 0.54 -7.84 13.46
CA ARG A 60 -0.51 -7.43 12.54
C ARG A 60 -0.07 -7.43 11.07
N PHE A 61 -0.93 -7.93 10.18
CA PHE A 61 -0.70 -8.00 8.74
C PHE A 61 -0.58 -6.60 8.12
N THR A 62 0.56 -6.34 7.50
CA THR A 62 0.96 -5.02 6.98
C THR A 62 1.38 -5.13 5.52
N LEU A 63 0.84 -4.26 4.67
CA LEU A 63 1.16 -4.16 3.25
C LEU A 63 2.44 -3.35 3.03
N ARG A 64 3.19 -3.75 2.01
CA ARG A 64 4.49 -3.16 1.66
C ARG A 64 4.54 -2.81 0.19
N LEU A 65 4.70 -1.51 -0.09
CA LEU A 65 4.93 -0.99 -1.44
C LEU A 65 6.34 -0.38 -1.54
N SER A 66 7.14 -0.88 -2.49
CA SER A 66 8.48 -0.35 -2.77
C SER A 66 8.44 0.65 -3.93
N VAL A 67 8.44 1.94 -3.61
CA VAL A 67 8.44 3.05 -4.56
C VAL A 67 9.89 3.39 -4.95
N GLY A 68 10.40 2.75 -6.00
CA GLY A 68 11.77 3.01 -6.47
C GLY A 68 12.45 1.88 -7.24
N GLN A 69 11.73 0.82 -7.62
CA GLN A 69 12.29 -0.12 -8.62
C GLN A 69 12.54 0.62 -9.93
N THR A 70 13.56 0.19 -10.69
CA THR A 70 14.31 0.89 -11.77
C THR A 70 13.49 1.66 -12.83
N ASN A 71 12.16 1.52 -12.90
CA ASN A 71 11.25 2.24 -13.80
C ASN A 71 10.03 2.92 -13.12
N THR A 72 10.01 3.11 -11.80
CA THR A 72 8.85 3.68 -11.09
C THR A 72 8.83 5.21 -11.20
N GLN A 73 8.09 5.74 -12.17
CA GLN A 73 7.82 7.16 -12.31
C GLN A 73 6.65 7.61 -11.41
N HIS A 74 6.51 8.91 -11.18
CA HIS A 74 5.44 9.51 -10.38
C HIS A 74 4.04 8.97 -10.74
N ARG A 75 3.72 8.95 -12.05
CA ARG A 75 2.46 8.40 -12.60
C ARG A 75 2.20 6.94 -12.23
N HIS A 76 3.23 6.13 -12.02
CA HIS A 76 3.05 4.73 -11.61
C HIS A 76 2.60 4.66 -10.15
N VAL A 77 3.11 5.55 -9.30
CA VAL A 77 2.72 5.64 -7.88
C VAL A 77 1.29 6.14 -7.74
N GLU A 78 0.89 7.16 -8.53
CA GLU A 78 -0.49 7.65 -8.58
C GLU A 78 -1.47 6.56 -9.03
N ARG A 79 -1.13 5.84 -10.10
CA ARG A 79 -1.97 4.73 -10.60
C ARG A 79 -2.08 3.61 -9.57
N ALA A 80 -0.98 3.25 -8.92
CA ALA A 80 -0.98 2.25 -7.85
C ALA A 80 -1.90 2.67 -6.70
N TRP A 81 -1.84 3.95 -6.29
CA TRP A 81 -2.69 4.46 -5.23
C TRP A 81 -4.18 4.45 -5.60
N LYS A 82 -4.54 4.94 -6.79
CA LYS A 82 -5.93 4.88 -7.29
C LYS A 82 -6.45 3.45 -7.27
N ARG A 83 -5.64 2.49 -7.71
CA ARG A 83 -6.02 1.08 -7.72
C ARG A 83 -6.22 0.51 -6.31
N ILE A 84 -5.36 0.87 -5.36
CA ILE A 84 -5.52 0.51 -3.95
C ILE A 84 -6.84 1.04 -3.40
N GLN A 85 -7.19 2.30 -3.70
CA GLN A 85 -8.42 2.93 -3.22
C GLN A 85 -9.68 2.29 -3.82
N GLU A 86 -9.65 1.96 -5.12
CA GLU A 86 -10.74 1.26 -5.82
C GLU A 86 -10.99 -0.12 -5.20
N GLU A 87 -9.93 -0.92 -5.03
CA GLU A 87 -10.06 -2.27 -4.46
C GLU A 87 -10.42 -2.25 -2.98
N ALA A 88 -10.03 -1.22 -2.24
CA ALA A 88 -10.43 -1.04 -0.83
C ALA A 88 -11.87 -0.56 -0.64
N GLY A 89 -12.52 -0.03 -1.69
CA GLY A 89 -13.91 0.40 -1.67
C GLY A 89 -14.93 -0.69 -2.05
N ARG A 90 -14.44 -1.90 -2.38
CA ARG A 90 -15.24 -3.08 -2.69
C ARG A 90 -15.42 -3.96 -1.47
#